data_AF-A0A3R9Y8E3-F1
#
_entry.id   AF-A0A3R9Y8E3-F1
#
_cell.length_a   1.000
_cell.length_b   1.000
_cell.length_c   1.000
_cell.angle_alpha   90.00
_cell.angle_beta   90.00
_cell.angle_gamma   90.00
#
_symmetry.space_group_name_H-M   'P 1'
#
loop_
_entity.id
_entity.type
_entity.pdbx_description
1 polymer ?
#
loop_
_entity_poly.entity_id
_entity_poly.type
_entity_poly.pdbx_seq_one_letter_code
_entity_poly.pdbx_strand_id
1 'polypeptide(L)'
;MSARDPDGLSTTPRLLDAHALERVSPLPPPDEVFADWLLSVPHGADLAADARRQVELIDARGVTHPDVACLRMLLVAVAEDAR
;
A
#
# COMPACT_ATOMS: atom_id res chain seq x y z
N MET A 1 -0.78 -0.64 -49.19
CA MET A 1 0.32 0.05 -48.50
C MET A 1 -0.27 1.03 -47.51
N SER A 2 0.16 0.91 -46.25
CA SER A 2 0.19 1.87 -45.13
C SER A 2 -1.07 2.70 -44.81
N ALA A 3 -1.81 2.38 -43.75
CA ALA A 3 -1.54 2.66 -42.33
C ALA A 3 -1.91 4.10 -41.94
N ARG A 4 -2.87 4.26 -41.00
CA ARG A 4 -2.62 4.66 -39.60
C ARG A 4 -3.93 5.10 -38.90
N ASP A 5 -4.36 4.27 -37.96
CA ASP A 5 -5.21 4.59 -36.80
C ASP A 5 -4.24 4.78 -35.60
N PRO A 6 -4.65 5.35 -34.47
CA PRO A 6 -5.17 6.69 -34.22
C PRO A 6 -4.16 7.55 -33.44
N ASP A 7 -4.52 8.82 -33.27
CA ASP A 7 -3.96 9.75 -32.30
C ASP A 7 -3.56 9.09 -30.97
N GLY A 8 -2.28 9.24 -30.64
CA GLY A 8 -1.74 8.89 -29.35
C GLY A 8 -2.36 9.78 -28.29
N LEU A 9 -3.41 9.29 -27.64
CA LEU A 9 -3.80 9.72 -26.30
C LEU A 9 -2.64 9.38 -25.37
N SER A 10 -1.67 10.28 -25.31
CA SER A 10 -0.67 10.33 -24.25
C SER A 10 -1.41 10.63 -22.95
N THR A 11 -1.93 9.58 -22.33
CA THR A 11 -2.22 9.55 -20.90
C THR A 11 -0.89 9.64 -20.17
N THR A 12 -0.35 10.84 -20.12
CA THR A 12 0.46 11.20 -18.96
C THR A 12 -0.47 11.04 -17.77
N PRO A 13 -0.21 10.12 -16.82
CA PRO A 13 -0.96 10.12 -15.59
C PRO A 13 -0.63 11.45 -14.93
N ARG A 14 -1.55 12.41 -15.09
CA ARG A 14 -1.62 13.55 -14.20
C ARG A 14 -1.51 12.97 -12.80
N LEU A 15 -0.60 13.51 -11.99
CA LEU A 15 -0.69 13.44 -10.55
C LEU A 15 -2.12 13.85 -10.19
N LEU A 16 -3.05 12.90 -10.22
CA LEU A 16 -4.36 13.07 -9.66
C LEU A 16 -4.06 13.36 -8.20
N ASP A 17 -4.42 14.56 -7.76
CA ASP A 17 -4.39 14.94 -6.36
C ASP A 17 -4.80 13.72 -5.53
N ALA A 18 -3.92 13.23 -4.66
CA ALA A 18 -4.19 12.02 -3.87
C ALA A 18 -5.54 12.16 -3.14
N HIS A 19 -5.87 13.39 -2.73
CA HIS A 19 -7.16 13.79 -2.18
C HIS A 19 -8.36 13.69 -3.13
N ALA A 20 -8.17 13.89 -4.43
CA ALA A 20 -9.20 13.68 -5.43
C ALA A 20 -9.42 12.19 -5.70
N LEU A 21 -8.36 11.36 -5.63
CA LEU A 21 -8.48 9.90 -5.77
C LEU A 21 -9.14 9.24 -4.56
N GLU A 22 -8.83 9.70 -3.34
CA GLU A 22 -9.48 9.27 -2.08
C GLU A 22 -11.01 9.39 -2.13
N ARG A 23 -11.53 10.37 -2.89
CA ARG A 23 -12.97 10.58 -3.07
C ARG A 23 -13.62 9.65 -4.10
N VAL A 24 -12.83 9.05 -4.99
CA VAL A 24 -13.31 8.19 -6.09
C VAL A 24 -13.17 6.71 -5.73
N SER A 25 -12.22 6.36 -4.86
CA SER A 25 -12.12 5.06 -4.21
C SER A 25 -11.53 5.26 -2.82
N PRO A 26 -12.30 5.06 -1.74
CA PRO A 26 -11.73 5.12 -0.39
C PRO A 26 -10.61 4.08 -0.27
N LEU A 27 -9.58 4.40 0.51
CA LEU A 27 -8.54 3.44 0.86
C LEU A 27 -9.23 2.21 1.49
N PRO A 28 -8.83 0.97 1.15
CA PRO A 28 -9.35 -0.20 1.87
C PRO A 28 -9.09 -0.04 3.38
N PRO A 29 -9.99 -0.57 4.23
CA PRO A 29 -9.81 -0.57 5.67
C PRO A 29 -8.44 -1.15 6.07
N PRO A 30 -7.76 -0.56 7.07
CA PRO A 30 -6.41 -0.97 7.44
C PRO A 30 -6.33 -2.42 7.94
N ASP A 31 -7.39 -2.93 8.55
CA ASP A 31 -7.56 -4.31 8.98
C ASP A 31 -7.65 -5.28 7.80
N GLU A 32 -8.35 -4.91 6.72
CA GLU A 32 -8.39 -5.71 5.49
C GLU A 32 -7.02 -5.76 4.81
N VAL A 33 -6.32 -4.63 4.71
CA VAL A 33 -4.96 -4.56 4.15
C VAL A 33 -3.99 -5.39 4.99
N PHE A 34 -4.12 -5.33 6.32
CA PHE A 34 -3.31 -6.13 7.22
C PHE A 34 -3.59 -7.63 7.07
N ALA A 35 -4.85 -8.05 6.95
CA ALA A 35 -5.21 -9.44 6.73
C ALA A 35 -4.71 -9.95 5.37
N ASP A 36 -4.85 -9.15 4.30
CA ASP A 36 -4.32 -9.49 2.98
C ASP A 36 -2.80 -9.64 3.02
N TRP A 37 -2.10 -8.71 3.69
CA TRP A 37 -0.66 -8.82 3.91
C TRP A 37 -0.31 -10.12 4.65
N LEU A 38 -0.99 -10.45 5.76
CA LEU A 38 -0.75 -11.70 6.50
C LEU A 38 -0.91 -12.94 5.62
N LEU A 39 -1.94 -12.96 4.77
CA LEU A 39 -2.20 -14.07 3.84
C LEU A 39 -1.16 -14.13 2.70
N SER A 40 -0.51 -13.01 2.38
CA SER A 40 0.56 -12.94 1.38
C SER A 40 1.91 -13.44 1.89
N VAL A 41 2.12 -13.50 3.21
CA VAL A 41 3.40 -13.92 3.79
C VAL A 41 3.60 -15.43 3.61
N PRO A 42 4.72 -15.88 3.01
CA PRO A 42 4.99 -17.31 2.85
C PRO A 42 5.06 -18.05 4.18
N HIS A 43 4.53 -19.28 4.21
CA HIS A 43 4.64 -20.13 5.39
C HIS A 43 6.11 -20.43 5.71
N GLY A 44 6.50 -20.21 6.98
CA GLY A 44 7.87 -20.36 7.45
C GLY A 44 8.75 -19.12 7.28
N ALA A 45 8.23 -18.02 6.70
CA ALA A 45 8.90 -16.73 6.76
C ALA A 45 8.83 -16.14 8.18
N ASP A 46 9.85 -15.34 8.52
CA ASP A 46 9.86 -14.59 9.77
C ASP A 46 8.87 -13.43 9.67
N LEU A 47 7.67 -13.67 10.19
CA LEU A 47 6.57 -12.71 10.19
C LEU A 47 6.94 -11.39 10.86
N ALA A 48 7.78 -11.43 11.90
CA ALA A 48 8.23 -10.24 12.62
C ALA A 48 9.20 -9.42 11.77
N ALA A 49 10.12 -10.10 11.08
CA ALA A 49 11.03 -9.43 10.15
C ALA A 49 10.29 -8.82 8.95
N ASP A 50 9.29 -9.50 8.40
CA ASP A 50 8.44 -8.96 7.35
C ASP A 50 7.62 -7.75 7.82
N ALA A 51 7.05 -7.81 9.02
CA ALA A 51 6.32 -6.68 9.61
C ALA A 51 7.22 -5.45 9.79
N ARG A 52 8.46 -5.64 10.29
CA ARG A 52 9.45 -4.54 10.42
C ARG A 52 9.77 -3.89 9.08
N ARG A 53 9.98 -4.69 8.03
CA ARG A 53 10.20 -4.17 6.66
C ARG A 53 9.03 -3.32 6.18
N GLN A 54 7.78 -3.72 6.44
CA GLN A 54 6.62 -2.93 6.05
C GLN A 54 6.52 -1.61 6.83
N VAL A 55 6.83 -1.62 8.13
CA VAL A 55 6.89 -0.39 8.95
C VAL A 55 7.93 0.58 8.38
N GLU A 56 9.13 0.10 8.06
CA GLU A 56 10.20 0.92 7.46
C GLU A 56 9.76 1.54 6.11
N LEU A 57 9.02 0.78 5.29
CA LEU A 57 8.49 1.28 4.02
C LEU A 57 7.41 2.36 4.22
N ILE A 58 6.54 2.19 5.21
CA ILE A 58 5.53 3.20 5.56
C ILE A 58 6.22 4.48 6.06
N ASP A 59 7.20 4.32 6.96
CA ASP A 59 7.94 5.44 7.55
C ASP A 59 8.75 6.20 6.51
N ALA A 60 9.40 5.50 5.57
CA ALA A 60 10.15 6.11 4.48
C ALA A 60 9.28 6.91 3.52
N ARG A 61 7.99 6.57 3.37
CA ARG A 61 7.05 7.28 2.49
C ARG A 61 6.47 8.54 3.12
N GLY A 62 6.56 8.70 4.45
CA GLY A 62 6.08 9.90 5.15
C GLY A 62 4.57 10.14 5.03
N VAL A 63 3.77 9.09 4.82
CA VAL A 63 2.32 9.20 4.64
C VAL A 63 1.64 9.48 5.98
N THR A 64 0.85 10.55 6.06
CA THR A 64 0.17 11.01 7.28
C THR A 64 -1.29 10.59 7.38
N HIS A 65 -1.77 9.71 6.49
CA HIS A 65 -3.15 9.26 6.48
C HIS A 65 -3.48 8.43 7.74
N PRO A 66 -4.62 8.67 8.43
CA PRO A 66 -4.97 7.98 9.67
C PRO A 66 -5.04 6.46 9.51
N ASP A 67 -5.59 5.97 8.40
CA ASP A 67 -5.66 4.51 8.15
C ASP A 67 -4.27 3.90 7.95
N VAL A 68 -3.33 4.64 7.36
CA VAL A 68 -1.94 4.18 7.22
C VAL A 68 -1.23 4.16 8.57
N ALA A 69 -1.53 5.12 9.46
CA ALA A 69 -1.05 5.09 10.83
C ALA A 69 -1.63 3.90 11.63
N CYS A 70 -2.89 3.54 11.40
CA CYS A 70 -3.52 2.36 11.97
C CYS A 70 -2.86 1.07 11.46
N LEU A 71 -2.67 0.93 10.15
CA LEU A 71 -1.97 -0.20 9.55
C LEU A 71 -0.55 -0.35 10.10
N ARG A 72 0.19 0.76 10.21
CA ARG A 72 1.52 0.77 10.84
C ARG A 72 1.49 0.24 12.27
N MET A 73 0.49 0.63 13.06
CA MET A 73 0.33 0.16 14.44
C MET A 73 0.13 -1.36 14.50
N LEU A 74 -0.72 -1.92 13.62
CA LEU A 74 -0.94 -3.37 13.53
C LEU A 74 0.36 -4.12 13.20
N LEU A 75 1.14 -3.61 12.24
CA LEU A 75 2.42 -4.18 11.85
C LEU A 75 3.46 -4.11 12.99
N VAL A 76 3.51 -3.00 13.75
CA VAL A 76 4.37 -2.89 14.93
C VAL A 76 4.00 -3.94 15.98
N ALA A 77 2.71 -4.14 16.24
CA ALA A 77 2.25 -5.15 17.20
C ALA A 77 2.76 -6.55 16.81
N VAL A 78 2.68 -6.92 15.53
CA VAL A 78 3.23 -8.20 15.03
C VAL A 78 4.75 -8.28 15.17
N ALA A 79 5.45 -7.19 14.86
CA ALA A 79 6.92 -7.13 14.97
C ALA A 79 7.44 -7.28 16.40
N GLU A 80 6.61 -6.96 17.39
CA GLU A 80 6.92 -7.00 18.83
C GLU A 80 6.40 -8.26 19.54
N ASP A 81 5.29 -8.84 19.08
CA ASP A 81 4.67 -10.05 19.66
C ASP A 81 5.51 -11.32 19.48
N ALA A 82 6.31 -11.38 18.41
CA ALA A 82 7.19 -12.52 18.11
C ALA A 82 8.48 -12.60 18.98
N ARG A 83 8.43 -12.09 20.21
CA ARG A 83 9.56 -12.11 21.18
C ARG A 83 9.58 -13.34 22.07
#